data_AF-A0A562LVZ6-F1
#
_entry.id   AF-A0A562LVZ6-F1
#
_cell.length_a   1.000
_cell.length_b   1.000
_cell.length_c   1.000
_cell.angle_alpha   90.00
_cell.angle_beta   90.00
_cell.angle_gamma   90.00
#
_symmetry.space_group_name_H-M   'P 1'
#
loop_
_entity.id
_entity.type
_entity.pdbx_description
1 polymer ?
#
loop_
_entity_poly.entity_id
_entity_poly.type
_entity_poly.pdbx_seq_one_letter_code
_entity_poly.pdbx_strand_id
1 'polypeptide(L)' 'MKTIYIILIFGLMGWAFYEQTKPVPNVFIQVIGVLAFFFLMMKLMSKVSSNNKDKEEEDV' A
#
# COMPACT_ATOMS: atom_id res chain seq x y z
N MET A 1 6.14 -18.06 -8.01
CA MET A 1 6.95 -16.82 -7.85
C MET A 1 6.17 -15.68 -7.19
N LYS A 2 5.00 -15.26 -7.72
CA LYS A 2 4.18 -14.16 -7.16
C LYS A 2 3.80 -14.35 -5.68
N THR A 3 3.58 -15.58 -5.24
CA THR A 3 3.26 -15.92 -3.84
C THR A 3 4.44 -15.69 -2.89
N ILE A 4 5.67 -15.98 -3.31
CA ILE A 4 6.88 -15.74 -2.50
C ILE A 4 7.06 -14.23 -2.27
N TYR A 5 6.86 -13.43 -3.32
CA TYR A 5 6.90 -11.97 -3.21
C TYR A 5 5.81 -11.40 -2.29
N ILE A 6 4.60 -11.98 -2.32
CA ILE A 6 3.52 -11.61 -1.40
C ILE A 6 3.93 -11.88 0.06
N ILE A 7 4.45 -13.07 0.35
CA ILE A 7 4.89 -13.43 1.71
C ILE A 7 6.00 -12.49 2.20
N LEU A 8 6.94 -12.15 1.32
CA LEU A 8 8.06 -11.25 1.63
C LEU A 8 7.55 -9.82 1.94
N ILE A 9 6.61 -9.30 1.15
CA ILE A 9 5.97 -8.00 1.38
C ILE A 9 5.20 -7.97 2.70
N PHE A 10 4.43 -9.02 3.01
CA PHE A 10 3.72 -9.11 4.28
C PHE A 10 4.67 -9.21 5.47
N GLY A 11 5.79 -9.94 5.33
CA GLY A 11 6.84 -10.01 6.34
C GLY A 11 7.49 -8.65 6.61
N LEU A 12 7.81 -7.89 5.57
CA LEU A 12 8.35 -6.53 5.70
C LEU A 12 7.34 -5.55 6.33
N MET A 13 6.07 -5.63 5.96
CA MET A 13 5.01 -4.83 6.59
C MET A 13 4.87 -5.17 8.07
N GLY A 14 4.87 -6.46 8.42
CA GLY A 14 4.83 -6.91 9.82
C GLY A 14 6.04 -6.41 10.62
N TRP A 15 7.24 -6.45 10.03
CA TRP A 15 8.45 -5.90 10.64
C TRP A 15 8.36 -4.38 10.84
N ALA A 16 7.85 -3.64 9.85
CA ALA A 16 7.66 -2.20 9.96
C ALA A 16 6.62 -1.82 11.03
N PHE A 17 5.60 -2.64 11.25
CA PHE A 17 4.67 -2.49 12.38
C PHE A 17 5.33 -2.81 13.72
N TYR A 18 6.18 -3.84 13.80
CA TYR A 18 6.96 -4.15 15.00
C TYR A 18 7.96 -3.03 15.35
N GLU A 19 8.59 -2.42 14.36
CA GLU A 19 9.51 -1.30 14.58
C GLU A 19 8.79 -0.09 15.21
N GLN A 20 7.50 0.11 14.92
CA GLN A 20 6.70 1.18 15.51
C GLN A 20 6.38 0.99 16.99
N THR A 21 6.40 -0.25 17.52
CA THR A 21 6.11 -0.51 18.94
C THR A 21 7.33 -0.35 19.83
N LYS A 22 8.52 -0.12 19.26
CA LYS A 22 9.74 0.09 20.02
C LYS A 22 9.74 1.46 20.71
N PRO A 23 10.39 1.59 21.88
CA PRO A 23 10.46 2.86 22.61
C PRO A 23 11.22 3.97 21.86
N VAL A 24 12.13 3.59 20.96
CA VAL A 24 12.82 4.52 20.05
C VAL A 24 12.62 4.00 18.62
N PRO A 25 11.49 4.32 17.99
CA PRO A 25 11.22 3.88 16.63
C PRO A 25 12.12 4.63 15.65
N ASN A 26 12.56 3.94 14.60
CA ASN A 26 13.34 4.57 13.55
C ASN A 26 12.42 5.43 12.66
N VAL A 27 12.59 6.76 12.73
CA VAL A 27 11.79 7.75 12.00
C VAL A 27 11.80 7.50 10.49
N PHE A 28 12.92 7.03 9.92
CA PHE A 28 12.99 6.70 8.49
C PHE A 28 12.01 5.59 8.10
N ILE A 29 11.90 4.55 8.95
CA ILE A 29 11.02 3.40 8.70
C ILE A 29 9.55 3.82 8.83
N GLN A 30 9.23 4.70 9.79
CA GLN A 30 7.89 5.30 9.91
C GLN A 30 7.50 6.12 8.69
N VAL A 31 8.37 7.03 8.21
CA VAL A 31 8.09 7.89 7.05
C VAL A 31 7.86 7.03 5.80
N ILE A 32 8.71 6.04 5.55
CA ILE A 32 8.54 5.11 4.43
C ILE A 32 7.22 4.32 4.57
N GLY A 33 6.89 3.85 5.77
CA GLY A 33 5.64 3.13 6.04
C GLY A 33 4.40 3.97 5.72
N VAL A 34 4.39 5.24 6.12
CA VAL A 34 3.29 6.19 5.83
C VAL A 34 3.15 6.43 4.33
N LEU A 35 4.26 6.70 3.62
CA LEU A 35 4.25 6.89 2.17
C LEU A 35 3.76 5.64 1.43
N ALA A 36 4.21 4.46 1.86
CA ALA A 36 3.78 3.18 1.29
C ALA A 36 2.28 2.93 1.54
N PHE A 37 1.77 3.27 2.72
CA PHE A 37 0.35 3.16 3.03
C PHE A 37 -0.51 4.07 2.15
N PHE A 38 -0.13 5.35 2.00
CA PHE A 38 -0.84 6.27 1.11
C PHE A 38 -0.78 5.83 -0.35
N PHE A 39 0.36 5.33 -0.82
CA PHE A 39 0.48 4.78 -2.17
C PHE A 39 -0.41 3.53 -2.35
N LEU A 40 -0.43 2.63 -1.36
CA LEU A 40 -1.30 1.46 -1.38
C LEU A 40 -2.78 1.86 -1.41
N MET A 41 -3.18 2.82 -0.57
CA MET A 41 -4.53 3.38 -0.56
C MET A 41 -4.90 4.02 -1.90
N MET A 42 -4.01 4.82 -2.48
CA MET A 42 -4.20 5.40 -3.81
C MET A 42 -4.41 4.32 -4.87
N LYS A 43 -3.61 3.25 -4.85
CA LYS A 43 -3.73 2.14 -5.79
C LYS A 43 -5.02 1.34 -5.57
N LEU A 44 -5.41 1.10 -4.32
CA LEU A 44 -6.64 0.38 -3.99
C LEU A 44 -7.88 1.20 -4.39
N MET A 45 -7.90 2.49 -4.08
CA MET A 45 -8.96 3.43 -4.47
C MET A 45 -9.04 3.61 -5.98
N SER A 46 -7.89 3.69 -6.67
CA SER A 46 -7.85 3.71 -8.14
C SER A 46 -8.48 2.46 -8.71
N LYS A 47 -8.25 1.28 -8.14
CA LYS A 47 -8.87 0.04 -8.64
C LYS A 47 -10.38 -0.03 -8.38
N VAL A 48 -10.87 0.57 -7.29
CA VAL A 48 -12.31 0.70 -7.02
C VAL A 48 -12.97 1.74 -7.95
N SER A 49 -12.28 2.85 -8.23
CA SER A 49 -12.77 3.91 -9.13
C SER A 49 -12.53 3.63 -10.63
N SER A 50 -11.69 2.64 -10.97
CA SER A 50 -11.32 2.31 -12.37
C SER A 50 -12.47 1.72 -13.18
N ASN A 51 -13.61 1.39 -12.57
CA ASN A 51 -14.78 0.91 -13.30
C ASN A 51 -15.66 2.05 -13.87
N ASN A 52 -15.32 3.32 -13.62
CA ASN A 52 -16.09 4.47 -14.12
C ASN A 52 -15.52 5.11 -15.38
N LYS A 53 -14.31 4.73 -15.84
CA LYS A 53 -13.71 5.31 -17.06
C LYS A 53 -14.01 4.54 -18.34
N ASP A 54 -14.56 3.33 -18.24
CA ASP A 54 -15.03 2.57 -19.41
C ASP A 54 -16.50 2.88 -19.76
N LYS A 55 -17.09 3.94 -19.17
CA LYS A 55 -18.50 4.33 -19.34
C LYS A 55 -18.71 5.80 -19.76
N GLU A 56 -17.68 6.45 -20.31
CA GLU A 56 -17.79 7.83 -20.81
C GLU A 56 -17.51 7.94 -22.33
N GLU A 57 -17.50 6.84 -23.09
CA GLU A 57 -17.44 6.86 -24.56
C GLU A 57 -18.73 6.34 -25.25
N GLU A 58 -19.87 6.27 -24.54
CA GLU A 58 -21.14 5.81 -25.16
C GLU A 58 -22.40 6.60 -24.76
N ASP A 59 -22.30 7.85 -24.31
CA ASP A 59 -23.48 8.73 -24.33
C ASP A 59 -23.10 10.21 -24.44
N VAL A 60 -23.76 10.87 -25.41
CA VAL A 60 -23.81 12.29 -25.86
C VAL A 60 -22.62 12.94 -26.58
#